data_AF-I3Y8Z8-F1
#
_entry.id   AF-I3Y8Z8-F1
#
_cell.length_a   1.000
_cell.length_b   1.000
_cell.length_c   1.000
_cell.angle_alpha   90.00
_cell.angle_beta   90.00
_cell.angle_gamma   90.00
#
_symmetry.space_group_name_H-M   'P 1'
#
loop_
_entity.id
_entity.type
_entity.pdbx_description
1 polymer ?
#
loop_
_entity_poly.entity_id
_entity_poly.type
_entity_poly.pdbx_seq_one_letter_code
_entity_poly.pdbx_strand_id
1 'polypeptide(L)'
;MADPQTDAHPAPRTAGVDIKRRVVHGNQCLVVSFPRSFRDDEWAQRFGELQTYLDTPLAPPILRRRLVFSLINCRWIDPLPLLSALIESVRADSNSWRVLYRLPPPDEGPATQDASTYQRSPNRLLLFLAREGFLAELLRCGIRVVIGSQLLDEEVIAEYTRLPARPSYADAHFIPVTLLDVPEQERSPSFSADTVDSLLGGVSLPLRSKCSAPERKQLLYTLRAVLQEFLHNVQEHAYPQPEPRPVALYVRFRQGGVGLTPVAKAACERDLQEEQKHCPRLDRVWLDARAGCLEVFFLDRGIGIVQSYATAQRQGNASIDANKRSNPQGNRIKRC
;
A
#
# COMPACT_ATOMS: atom_id res chain seq x y z
N MET A 1 46.24 -24.87 18.43
CA MET A 1 45.63 -23.74 17.70
C MET A 1 44.93 -24.34 16.48
N ALA A 2 43.61 -24.45 16.54
CA ALA A 2 42.79 -24.97 15.45
C ALA A 2 41.85 -23.86 15.00
N ASP A 3 41.88 -23.56 13.71
CA ASP A 3 41.03 -22.57 13.05
C ASP A 3 39.56 -23.01 13.08
N PRO A 4 38.60 -22.14 13.46
CA PRO A 4 37.20 -22.44 13.29
C PRO A 4 36.82 -22.19 11.83
N GLN A 5 36.63 -23.28 11.07
CA GLN A 5 35.95 -23.22 9.79
C GLN A 5 34.49 -22.81 10.02
N THR A 6 34.18 -21.55 9.72
CA THR A 6 32.82 -21.05 9.59
C THR A 6 32.26 -21.50 8.24
N ASP A 7 31.46 -22.56 8.27
CA ASP A 7 30.58 -22.94 7.16
C ASP A 7 29.55 -21.82 6.91
N ALA A 8 29.91 -20.88 6.04
CA ALA A 8 29.00 -19.89 5.50
C ALA A 8 28.03 -20.60 4.54
N HIS A 9 26.91 -21.09 5.06
CA HIS A 9 25.80 -21.51 4.22
C HIS A 9 25.41 -20.36 3.28
N PRO A 10 25.35 -20.60 1.95
CA PRO A 10 24.95 -19.57 1.00
C PRO A 10 23.54 -19.10 1.37
N ALA A 11 23.38 -17.79 1.56
CA ALA A 11 22.09 -17.19 1.84
C ALA A 11 21.09 -17.64 0.77
N PRO A 12 19.92 -18.18 1.15
CA PRO A 12 18.91 -18.59 0.17
C PRO A 12 18.58 -17.39 -0.70
N ARG A 13 18.74 -17.52 -2.02
CA ARG A 13 18.29 -16.50 -2.99
C ARG A 13 16.86 -16.14 -2.63
N THR A 14 16.64 -14.90 -2.21
CA THR A 14 15.29 -14.38 -1.96
C THR A 14 14.54 -14.43 -3.28
N ALA A 15 13.61 -15.38 -3.38
CA ALA A 15 12.73 -15.46 -4.52
C ALA A 15 11.84 -14.21 -4.47
N GLY A 16 12.01 -13.27 -5.40
CA GLY A 16 11.15 -12.09 -5.49
C GLY A 16 9.75 -12.43 -6.03
N VAL A 17 8.96 -11.39 -6.34
CA VAL A 17 7.62 -11.54 -6.95
C VAL A 17 7.71 -12.30 -8.26
N ASP A 18 6.85 -13.29 -8.42
CA ASP A 18 6.77 -14.14 -9.60
C ASP A 18 5.42 -13.98 -10.29
N ILE A 19 5.45 -13.40 -11.50
CA ILE A 19 4.28 -13.15 -12.34
C ILE A 19 4.23 -14.23 -13.42
N LYS A 20 3.34 -15.22 -13.24
CA LYS A 20 3.17 -16.35 -14.16
C LYS A 20 1.90 -16.22 -14.98
N ARG A 21 2.04 -16.32 -16.29
CA ARG A 21 0.93 -16.42 -17.24
C ARG A 21 0.59 -17.88 -17.47
N ARG A 22 -0.69 -18.23 -17.41
CA ARG A 22 -1.19 -19.57 -17.73
C ARG A 22 -2.42 -19.45 -18.61
N VAL A 23 -2.47 -20.27 -19.66
CA VAL A 23 -3.68 -20.46 -20.47
C VAL A 23 -4.25 -21.82 -20.10
N VAL A 24 -5.47 -21.84 -19.56
CA VAL A 24 -6.13 -23.07 -19.09
C VAL A 24 -7.48 -23.19 -19.76
N HIS A 25 -7.61 -24.13 -20.70
CA HIS A 25 -8.82 -24.33 -21.52
C HIS A 25 -9.26 -23.03 -22.22
N GLY A 26 -8.30 -22.32 -22.83
CA GLY A 26 -8.53 -21.02 -23.47
C GLY A 26 -8.60 -19.83 -22.50
N ASN A 27 -8.88 -20.04 -21.22
CA ASN A 27 -8.98 -18.94 -20.25
C ASN A 27 -7.60 -18.40 -19.89
N GLN A 28 -7.47 -17.07 -19.88
CA GLN A 28 -6.25 -16.40 -19.45
C GLN A 28 -6.24 -16.26 -17.93
N CYS A 29 -5.20 -16.80 -17.31
CA CYS A 29 -4.98 -16.74 -15.88
C CYS A 29 -3.62 -16.11 -15.61
N LEU A 30 -3.62 -14.94 -14.98
CA LEU A 30 -2.42 -14.32 -14.44
C LEU A 30 -2.30 -14.66 -12.96
N VAL A 31 -1.17 -15.23 -12.56
CA VAL A 31 -0.89 -15.54 -11.16
C VAL A 31 0.29 -14.69 -10.69
N VAL A 32 0.03 -13.81 -9.73
CA VAL A 32 1.04 -13.00 -9.04
C VAL A 32 1.33 -13.69 -7.72
N SER A 33 2.51 -14.32 -7.61
CA SER A 33 2.91 -15.05 -6.40
C SER A 33 3.79 -14.17 -5.53
N PHE A 34 3.36 -14.01 -4.27
CA PHE A 34 4.05 -13.20 -3.30
C PHE A 34 5.11 -14.05 -2.59
N PRO A 35 6.29 -13.47 -2.34
CA PRO A 35 7.33 -14.15 -1.61
C PRO A 35 6.97 -14.28 -0.13
N ARG A 36 7.81 -15.02 0.61
CA ARG A 36 7.55 -15.29 2.02
C ARG A 36 7.53 -14.02 2.87
N SER A 37 8.47 -13.12 2.64
CA SER A 37 8.53 -11.81 3.28
C SER A 37 8.56 -10.79 2.17
N PHE A 38 7.46 -10.08 1.97
CA PHE A 38 7.31 -9.21 0.82
C PHE A 38 7.50 -7.74 1.19
N ARG A 39 8.62 -7.18 0.74
CA ARG A 39 9.11 -5.85 1.10
C ARG A 39 8.95 -4.88 -0.07
N ASP A 40 8.96 -3.58 0.23
CA ASP A 40 8.70 -2.52 -0.75
C ASP A 40 9.68 -2.53 -1.95
N ASP A 41 10.95 -2.86 -1.70
CA ASP A 41 12.01 -2.90 -2.70
C ASP A 41 11.82 -4.00 -3.76
N GLU A 42 11.34 -5.17 -3.34
CA GLU A 42 11.02 -6.28 -4.26
C GLU A 42 9.80 -5.96 -5.13
N TRP A 43 8.81 -5.26 -4.57
CA TRP A 43 7.59 -4.92 -5.30
C TRP A 43 7.82 -3.88 -6.38
N ALA A 44 8.56 -2.81 -6.04
CA ALA A 44 8.81 -1.69 -6.94
C ALA A 44 9.45 -2.12 -8.27
N GLN A 45 10.23 -3.21 -8.27
CA GLN A 45 10.91 -3.72 -9.46
C GLN A 45 9.98 -4.39 -10.48
N ARG A 46 8.86 -4.98 -10.02
CA ARG A 46 7.99 -5.83 -10.86
C ARG A 46 6.61 -5.25 -11.08
N PHE A 47 6.20 -4.29 -10.25
CA PHE A 47 4.83 -3.79 -10.28
C PHE A 47 4.43 -3.16 -11.63
N GLY A 48 5.33 -2.44 -12.29
CA GLY A 48 5.07 -1.85 -13.61
C GLY A 48 4.79 -2.89 -14.71
N GLU A 49 5.38 -4.08 -14.62
CA GLU A 49 5.09 -5.19 -15.54
C GLU A 49 3.65 -5.69 -15.38
N LEU A 50 3.16 -5.76 -14.13
CA LEU A 50 1.78 -6.13 -13.83
C LEU A 50 0.81 -5.09 -14.40
N GLN A 51 1.05 -3.81 -14.15
CA GLN A 51 0.20 -2.71 -14.64
C GLN A 51 0.11 -2.71 -16.16
N THR A 52 1.25 -2.76 -16.84
CA THR A 52 1.33 -2.81 -18.32
C THR A 52 0.52 -3.99 -18.87
N TYR A 53 0.59 -5.14 -18.20
CA TYR A 53 -0.16 -6.32 -18.62
C TYR A 53 -1.68 -6.18 -18.43
N LEU A 54 -2.12 -5.63 -17.30
CA LEU A 54 -3.53 -5.40 -17.03
C LEU A 54 -4.15 -4.36 -17.98
N ASP A 55 -3.34 -3.40 -18.44
CA ASP A 55 -3.76 -2.37 -19.38
C ASP A 55 -3.75 -2.80 -20.83
N THR A 56 -2.97 -3.84 -21.16
CA THR A 56 -2.83 -4.28 -22.54
C THR A 56 -4.21 -4.70 -23.06
N PRO A 57 -4.75 -4.03 -24.10
CA PRO A 57 -6.01 -4.41 -24.70
C PRO A 57 -5.84 -5.80 -25.33
N LEU A 58 -6.52 -6.79 -24.76
CA LEU A 58 -6.47 -8.16 -25.28
C LEU A 58 -7.61 -8.39 -26.27
N ALA A 59 -7.33 -9.21 -27.28
CA ALA A 59 -8.22 -9.60 -28.38
C ALA A 59 -9.60 -10.15 -27.89
N PRO A 60 -10.61 -10.30 -28.79
CA PRO A 60 -12.05 -10.34 -28.51
C PRO A 60 -12.58 -11.29 -27.40
N PRO A 61 -13.85 -11.12 -26.95
CA PRO A 61 -14.34 -11.31 -25.58
C PRO A 61 -14.59 -12.77 -25.12
N ILE A 62 -14.09 -13.77 -25.83
CA ILE A 62 -14.45 -15.18 -25.55
C ILE A 62 -13.71 -15.72 -24.32
N LEU A 63 -12.57 -15.13 -23.94
CA LEU A 63 -11.73 -15.68 -22.87
C LEU A 63 -12.14 -15.11 -21.51
N ARG A 64 -12.53 -15.98 -20.57
CA ARG A 64 -12.67 -15.57 -19.17
C ARG A 64 -11.27 -15.22 -18.66
N ARG A 65 -11.13 -14.01 -18.12
CA ARG A 65 -9.88 -13.50 -17.56
C ARG A 65 -9.89 -13.67 -16.05
N ARG A 66 -8.77 -14.14 -15.50
CA ARG A 66 -8.60 -14.33 -14.07
C ARG A 66 -7.27 -13.79 -13.60
N LEU A 67 -7.31 -12.97 -12.57
CA LEU A 67 -6.14 -12.49 -11.85
C LEU A 67 -6.11 -13.17 -10.49
N VAL A 68 -4.99 -13.81 -10.14
CA VAL A 68 -4.82 -14.48 -8.85
C VAL A 68 -3.64 -13.88 -8.11
N PHE A 69 -3.91 -13.17 -7.03
CA PHE A 69 -2.88 -12.76 -6.06
C PHE A 69 -2.70 -13.90 -5.06
N SER A 70 -1.57 -14.60 -5.13
CA SER A 70 -1.28 -15.80 -4.33
C SER A 70 -0.30 -15.47 -3.21
N LEU A 71 -0.80 -15.35 -1.99
CA LEU A 71 -0.06 -15.09 -0.76
C LEU A 71 0.13 -16.36 0.08
N ILE A 72 -0.16 -17.56 -0.45
CA ILE A 72 -0.11 -18.84 0.28
C ILE A 72 1.23 -19.10 1.02
N ASN A 73 2.33 -18.58 0.49
CA ASN A 73 3.66 -18.71 1.09
C ASN A 73 4.09 -17.47 1.89
N CYS A 74 3.31 -16.39 1.81
CA CYS A 74 3.57 -15.12 2.48
C CYS A 74 3.36 -15.27 3.99
N ARG A 75 4.23 -14.61 4.76
CA ARG A 75 4.24 -14.56 6.23
C ARG A 75 4.33 -13.13 6.73
N TRP A 76 4.83 -12.23 5.90
CA TRP A 76 4.84 -10.80 6.15
C TRP A 76 4.78 -10.05 4.83
N ILE A 77 4.12 -8.90 4.85
CA ILE A 77 4.00 -8.00 3.71
C ILE A 77 3.98 -6.56 4.22
N ASP A 78 4.71 -5.67 3.55
CA ASP A 78 4.68 -4.25 3.85
C ASP A 78 3.39 -3.59 3.30
N PRO A 79 2.94 -2.46 3.87
CA PRO A 79 1.67 -1.86 3.48
C PRO A 79 1.59 -1.45 2.01
N LEU A 80 2.65 -0.87 1.43
CA LEU A 80 2.59 -0.34 0.06
C LEU A 80 2.30 -1.44 -0.99
N PRO A 81 2.93 -2.62 -0.96
CA PRO A 81 2.55 -3.73 -1.83
C PRO A 81 1.09 -4.20 -1.69
N LEU A 82 0.52 -4.14 -0.48
CA LEU A 82 -0.90 -4.45 -0.28
C LEU A 82 -1.79 -3.38 -0.91
N LEU A 83 -1.54 -2.10 -0.61
CA LEU A 83 -2.33 -0.98 -1.12
C LEU A 83 -2.37 -0.96 -2.66
N SER A 84 -1.22 -1.19 -3.28
CA SER A 84 -1.10 -1.29 -4.74
C SER A 84 -1.78 -2.52 -5.33
N ALA A 85 -1.66 -3.70 -4.70
CA ALA A 85 -2.42 -4.89 -5.13
C ALA A 85 -3.94 -4.66 -5.05
N LEU A 86 -4.41 -3.97 -4.01
CA LEU A 86 -5.82 -3.57 -3.85
C LEU A 86 -6.28 -2.64 -4.98
N ILE A 87 -5.50 -1.59 -5.29
CA ILE A 87 -5.79 -0.68 -6.42
C ILE A 87 -5.88 -1.45 -7.74
N GLU A 88 -4.89 -2.29 -8.05
CA GLU A 88 -4.90 -3.07 -9.29
C GLU A 88 -6.03 -4.10 -9.32
N SER A 89 -6.52 -4.56 -8.18
CA SER A 89 -7.66 -5.47 -8.12
C SER A 89 -8.95 -4.81 -8.64
N VAL A 90 -9.23 -3.60 -8.17
CA VAL A 90 -10.43 -2.85 -8.61
C VAL A 90 -10.32 -2.42 -10.07
N ARG A 91 -9.12 -2.03 -10.52
CA ARG A 91 -8.88 -1.73 -11.94
C ARG A 91 -8.99 -2.96 -12.83
N ALA A 92 -8.43 -4.09 -12.40
CA ALA A 92 -8.57 -5.34 -13.13
C ALA A 92 -10.04 -5.75 -13.25
N ASP A 93 -10.82 -5.63 -12.17
CA ASP A 93 -12.26 -5.92 -12.19
C ASP A 93 -13.03 -5.00 -13.17
N SER A 94 -12.71 -3.71 -13.17
CA SER A 94 -13.23 -2.73 -14.15
C SER A 94 -12.89 -3.11 -15.59
N ASN A 95 -11.77 -3.80 -15.80
CA ASN A 95 -11.32 -4.35 -17.08
C ASN A 95 -11.77 -5.81 -17.31
N SER A 96 -12.85 -6.23 -16.65
CA SER A 96 -13.47 -7.56 -16.77
C SER A 96 -12.58 -8.74 -16.36
N TRP A 97 -11.60 -8.51 -15.48
CA TRP A 97 -10.84 -9.59 -14.85
C TRP A 97 -11.54 -10.08 -13.60
N ARG A 98 -11.71 -11.39 -13.47
CA ARG A 98 -12.13 -11.97 -12.18
C ARG A 98 -10.93 -12.05 -11.25
N VAL A 99 -10.93 -11.23 -10.21
CA VAL A 99 -9.85 -11.22 -9.22
C VAL A 99 -10.09 -12.24 -8.11
N LEU A 100 -9.03 -12.94 -7.71
CA LEU A 100 -9.02 -13.85 -6.56
C LEU A 100 -7.77 -13.62 -5.72
N TYR A 101 -7.93 -13.48 -4.41
CA TYR A 101 -6.84 -13.63 -3.44
C TYR A 101 -6.81 -15.04 -2.86
N ARG A 102 -5.61 -15.59 -2.72
CA ARG A 102 -5.36 -16.86 -2.00
C ARG A 102 -4.42 -16.61 -0.84
N LEU A 103 -4.92 -16.79 0.38
CA LEU A 103 -4.18 -16.59 1.63
C LEU A 103 -3.80 -17.94 2.25
N PRO A 104 -2.72 -18.00 3.06
CA PRO A 104 -2.35 -19.21 3.78
C PRO A 104 -3.43 -19.58 4.80
N PRO A 105 -3.69 -20.88 5.06
CA PRO A 105 -4.54 -21.27 6.18
C PRO A 105 -3.89 -20.84 7.51
N PRO A 106 -4.68 -20.53 8.55
CA PRO A 106 -4.14 -20.34 9.89
C PRO A 106 -3.53 -21.64 10.42
N ASP A 107 -2.61 -21.52 11.38
CA ASP A 107 -2.06 -22.65 12.14
C ASP A 107 -2.28 -22.46 13.65
N GLU A 108 -1.75 -23.38 14.47
CA GLU A 108 -1.85 -23.33 15.94
C GLU A 108 -1.13 -22.10 16.55
N GLY A 109 -0.43 -21.30 15.74
CA GLY A 109 0.37 -20.17 16.17
C GLY A 109 1.82 -20.56 16.46
N PRO A 110 2.67 -19.57 16.77
CA PRO A 110 4.05 -19.85 17.14
C PRO A 110 4.09 -20.68 18.42
N ALA A 111 4.91 -21.73 18.46
CA ALA A 111 5.40 -22.26 19.73
C ALA A 111 5.98 -21.08 20.52
N THR A 112 5.74 -21.02 21.84
CA THR A 112 5.97 -19.90 22.77
C THR A 112 7.36 -19.21 22.72
N GLN A 113 8.29 -19.71 21.90
CA GLN A 113 9.66 -19.22 21.73
C GLN A 113 9.93 -18.46 20.41
N ASP A 114 9.01 -18.41 19.44
CA ASP A 114 9.26 -17.67 18.18
C ASP A 114 9.03 -16.16 18.36
N ALA A 115 9.97 -15.52 19.07
CA ALA A 115 10.04 -14.08 19.27
C ALA A 115 10.61 -13.33 18.05
N SER A 116 10.77 -14.00 16.91
CA SER A 116 11.30 -13.38 15.70
C SER A 116 10.30 -12.39 15.09
N THR A 117 10.83 -11.34 14.45
CA THR A 117 10.05 -10.35 13.70
C THR A 117 9.27 -11.02 12.55
N TYR A 118 9.83 -12.10 11.97
CA TYR A 118 9.22 -12.88 10.89
C TYR A 118 8.87 -14.29 11.35
N GLN A 119 7.79 -14.37 12.12
CA GLN A 119 7.26 -15.65 12.60
C GLN A 119 7.02 -16.61 11.44
N ARG A 120 7.27 -17.90 11.69
CA ARG A 120 7.00 -18.94 10.69
C ARG A 120 5.50 -19.12 10.41
N SER A 121 4.70 -18.87 11.44
CA SER A 121 3.23 -18.94 11.38
C SER A 121 2.67 -17.83 10.48
N PRO A 122 1.64 -18.13 9.65
CA PRO A 122 0.93 -17.13 8.88
C PRO A 122 -0.05 -16.30 9.73
N ASN A 123 -0.30 -16.68 10.98
CA ASN A 123 -1.32 -16.05 11.83
C ASN A 123 -1.05 -14.56 12.02
N ARG A 124 0.23 -14.13 12.08
CA ARG A 124 0.58 -12.71 12.19
C ARG A 124 0.20 -11.91 10.94
N LEU A 125 0.42 -12.46 9.75
CA LEU A 125 -0.04 -11.86 8.49
C LEU A 125 -1.56 -11.77 8.48
N LEU A 126 -2.25 -12.89 8.75
CA LEU A 126 -3.71 -12.96 8.73
C LEU A 126 -4.35 -12.00 9.73
N LEU A 127 -3.80 -11.93 10.95
CA LEU A 127 -4.20 -10.99 11.98
C LEU A 127 -4.04 -9.54 11.53
N PHE A 128 -2.91 -9.22 10.89
CA PHE A 128 -2.66 -7.89 10.32
C PHE A 128 -3.66 -7.55 9.22
N LEU A 129 -3.86 -8.42 8.22
CA LEU A 129 -4.81 -8.18 7.12
C LEU A 129 -6.25 -7.99 7.64
N ALA A 130 -6.65 -8.74 8.68
CA ALA A 130 -7.97 -8.62 9.29
C ALA A 130 -8.12 -7.32 10.10
N ARG A 131 -7.20 -7.04 11.03
CA ARG A 131 -7.31 -5.90 11.94
C ARG A 131 -7.08 -4.54 11.28
N GLU A 132 -6.23 -4.48 10.26
CA GLU A 132 -5.96 -3.23 9.54
C GLU A 132 -6.99 -2.95 8.44
N GLY A 133 -8.04 -3.78 8.29
CA GLY A 133 -9.13 -3.52 7.35
C GLY A 133 -8.91 -3.99 5.91
N PHE A 134 -7.77 -4.60 5.58
CA PHE A 134 -7.49 -5.06 4.21
C PHE A 134 -8.50 -6.12 3.74
N LEU A 135 -8.82 -7.11 4.59
CA LEU A 135 -9.81 -8.14 4.23
C LEU A 135 -11.22 -7.56 4.08
N ALA A 136 -11.58 -6.60 4.94
CA ALA A 136 -12.87 -5.91 4.88
C ALA A 136 -12.97 -5.11 3.57
N GLU A 137 -11.90 -4.44 3.15
CA GLU A 137 -11.88 -3.70 1.89
C GLU A 137 -11.98 -4.59 0.65
N LEU A 138 -11.29 -5.72 0.63
CA LEU A 138 -11.45 -6.70 -0.45
C LEU A 138 -12.90 -7.20 -0.55
N LEU A 139 -13.51 -7.52 0.59
CA LEU A 139 -14.90 -7.97 0.66
C LEU A 139 -15.87 -6.87 0.18
N ARG A 140 -15.69 -5.62 0.64
CA ARG A 140 -16.48 -4.46 0.23
C ARG A 140 -16.41 -4.22 -1.28
N CYS A 141 -15.24 -4.44 -1.88
CA CYS A 141 -15.04 -4.33 -3.32
C CYS A 141 -15.58 -5.54 -4.12
N GLY A 142 -16.22 -6.52 -3.46
CA GLY A 142 -16.71 -7.74 -4.12
C GLY A 142 -15.60 -8.68 -4.60
N ILE A 143 -14.36 -8.47 -4.12
CA ILE A 143 -13.21 -9.27 -4.53
C ILE A 143 -13.24 -10.60 -3.79
N ARG A 144 -13.14 -11.70 -4.54
CA ARG A 144 -13.13 -13.04 -3.94
C ARG A 144 -11.82 -13.28 -3.20
N VAL A 145 -11.91 -13.74 -1.95
CA VAL A 145 -10.76 -14.14 -1.12
C VAL A 145 -10.98 -15.56 -0.60
N VAL A 146 -9.96 -16.41 -0.73
CA VAL A 146 -9.97 -17.77 -0.18
C VAL A 146 -8.81 -17.90 0.79
N ILE A 147 -9.09 -18.39 2.00
CA ILE A 147 -8.10 -18.66 3.03
C ILE A 147 -8.08 -20.15 3.34
N GLY A 148 -6.99 -20.83 2.97
CA GLY A 148 -6.97 -22.30 2.96
C GLY A 148 -8.08 -22.85 2.05
N SER A 149 -9.09 -23.51 2.63
CA SER A 149 -10.28 -24.01 1.94
C SER A 149 -11.53 -23.14 2.12
N GLN A 150 -11.47 -22.11 2.96
CA GLN A 150 -12.62 -21.29 3.35
C GLN A 150 -12.74 -20.06 2.46
N LEU A 151 -13.97 -19.70 2.08
CA LEU A 151 -14.26 -18.42 1.43
C LEU A 151 -14.35 -17.33 2.50
N LEU A 152 -13.78 -16.16 2.23
CA LEU A 152 -13.88 -15.03 3.16
C LEU A 152 -15.31 -14.48 3.20
N ASP A 153 -15.78 -14.22 4.43
CA ASP A 153 -16.97 -13.44 4.75
C ASP A 153 -16.69 -12.61 6.03
N GLU A 154 -17.70 -11.89 6.54
CA GLU A 154 -17.56 -11.04 7.72
C GLU A 154 -17.27 -11.84 9.01
N GLU A 155 -17.83 -13.04 9.14
CA GLU A 155 -17.62 -13.91 10.31
C GLU A 155 -16.17 -14.39 10.36
N VAL A 156 -15.63 -14.82 9.21
CA VAL A 156 -14.22 -15.20 9.05
C VAL A 156 -13.30 -14.04 9.41
N ILE A 157 -13.59 -12.82 8.98
CA ILE A 157 -12.79 -11.64 9.36
C ILE A 157 -12.79 -11.49 10.89
N ALA A 158 -13.96 -11.57 11.53
CA ALA A 158 -14.09 -11.43 12.97
C ALA A 158 -13.30 -12.49 13.75
N GLU A 159 -13.31 -13.75 13.30
CA GLU A 159 -12.46 -14.82 13.85
C GLU A 159 -10.97 -14.47 13.72
N TYR A 160 -10.58 -13.95 12.57
CA TYR A 160 -9.18 -13.71 12.25
C TYR A 160 -8.59 -12.53 13.01
N THR A 161 -9.42 -11.59 13.48
CA THR A 161 -8.98 -10.54 14.42
C THR A 161 -8.54 -11.08 15.79
N ARG A 162 -8.83 -12.35 16.09
CA ARG A 162 -8.57 -13.03 17.37
C ARG A 162 -7.53 -14.14 17.29
N LEU A 163 -6.84 -14.30 16.15
CA LEU A 163 -5.81 -15.32 15.99
C LEU A 163 -4.73 -15.20 17.08
N PRO A 164 -4.18 -16.32 17.57
CA PRO A 164 -3.15 -16.34 18.60
C PRO A 164 -1.79 -15.94 18.00
N ALA A 165 -1.64 -14.66 17.69
CA ALA A 165 -0.40 -14.07 17.20
C ALA A 165 -0.19 -12.70 17.83
N ARG A 166 1.09 -12.32 17.98
CA ARG A 166 1.45 -10.97 18.41
C ARG A 166 1.45 -10.06 17.18
N PRO A 167 0.70 -8.94 17.17
CA PRO A 167 0.76 -8.00 16.06
C PRO A 167 2.18 -7.41 15.95
N SER A 168 2.58 -7.07 14.72
CA SER A 168 3.88 -6.39 14.51
C SER A 168 3.94 -5.03 15.20
N TYR A 169 2.81 -4.35 15.26
CA TYR A 169 2.68 -3.04 15.87
C TYR A 169 1.45 -3.09 16.77
N ALA A 170 1.65 -3.10 18.08
CA ALA A 170 0.55 -3.10 19.03
C ALA A 170 -0.15 -1.73 19.05
N ASP A 171 -1.48 -1.73 19.10
CA ASP A 171 -2.32 -0.52 19.13
C ASP A 171 -2.01 0.50 18.02
N ALA A 172 -1.62 0.02 16.85
CA ALA A 172 -1.22 0.87 15.74
C ALA A 172 -2.41 1.34 14.88
N HIS A 173 -3.61 0.80 15.10
CA HIS A 173 -4.79 1.00 14.26
C HIS A 173 -5.35 2.42 14.37
N PHE A 174 -5.28 3.18 13.28
CA PHE A 174 -5.68 4.59 13.25
C PHE A 174 -6.70 4.87 12.15
N ILE A 175 -6.23 4.84 10.90
CA ILE A 175 -7.11 4.81 9.73
C ILE A 175 -6.87 3.46 9.08
N PRO A 176 -7.88 2.56 9.07
CA PRO A 176 -7.73 1.26 8.42
C PRO A 176 -7.39 1.45 6.94
N VAL A 177 -6.96 0.37 6.28
CA VAL A 177 -6.88 0.33 4.84
C VAL A 177 -8.24 0.78 4.30
N THR A 178 -8.23 1.84 3.50
CA THR A 178 -9.42 2.40 2.87
C THR A 178 -9.12 2.60 1.40
N LEU A 179 -10.00 2.08 0.54
CA LEU A 179 -9.96 2.33 -0.89
C LEU A 179 -11.05 3.35 -1.25
N LEU A 180 -10.63 4.49 -1.81
CA LEU A 180 -11.51 5.56 -2.24
C LEU A 180 -11.51 5.62 -3.77
N ASP A 181 -12.67 5.83 -4.37
CA ASP A 181 -12.78 6.26 -5.76
C ASP A 181 -12.92 7.78 -5.77
N VAL A 182 -11.89 8.46 -6.25
CA VAL A 182 -11.77 9.92 -6.13
C VAL A 182 -12.47 10.60 -7.32
N PRO A 183 -13.51 11.43 -7.11
CA PRO A 183 -14.18 12.10 -8.20
C PRO A 183 -13.35 13.24 -8.79
N GLU A 184 -13.75 13.71 -9.98
CA GLU A 184 -13.29 14.98 -10.54
C GLU A 184 -13.61 16.15 -9.60
N GLN A 185 -12.66 17.10 -9.48
CA GLN A 185 -12.83 18.30 -8.66
C GLN A 185 -14.09 19.08 -9.03
N GLU A 186 -14.41 19.19 -10.31
CA GLU A 186 -15.61 19.87 -10.81
C GLU A 186 -16.92 19.18 -10.37
N ARG A 187 -16.92 17.85 -10.23
CA ARG A 187 -18.09 17.07 -9.83
C ARG A 187 -18.31 17.07 -8.33
N SER A 188 -17.23 17.12 -7.55
CA SER A 188 -17.30 17.14 -6.09
C SER A 188 -16.18 17.99 -5.49
N PRO A 189 -16.36 19.32 -5.45
CA PRO A 189 -15.32 20.25 -5.00
C PRO A 189 -14.93 20.08 -3.52
N SER A 190 -15.84 19.59 -2.69
CA SER A 190 -15.64 19.38 -1.26
C SER A 190 -15.17 17.97 -0.89
N PHE A 191 -15.05 17.05 -1.87
CA PHE A 191 -14.75 15.64 -1.62
C PHE A 191 -13.51 15.44 -0.73
N SER A 192 -12.39 16.08 -1.06
CA SER A 192 -11.16 15.98 -0.26
C SER A 192 -11.38 16.42 1.19
N ALA A 193 -12.00 17.57 1.42
CA ALA A 193 -12.23 18.10 2.77
C ALA A 193 -13.18 17.20 3.57
N ASP A 194 -14.33 16.85 3.01
CA ASP A 194 -15.36 16.04 3.65
C ASP A 194 -14.84 14.62 3.97
N THR A 195 -14.08 14.04 3.04
CA THR A 195 -13.47 12.73 3.22
C THR A 195 -12.41 12.76 4.32
N VAL A 196 -11.54 13.77 4.34
CA VAL A 196 -10.52 13.87 5.39
C VAL A 196 -11.15 14.07 6.77
N ASP A 197 -12.16 14.91 6.90
CA ASP A 197 -12.84 15.09 8.19
C ASP A 197 -13.55 13.80 8.64
N SER A 198 -14.14 13.04 7.71
CA SER A 198 -14.68 11.70 7.99
C SER A 198 -13.60 10.73 8.48
N LEU A 199 -12.48 10.62 7.77
CA LEU A 199 -11.36 9.75 8.12
C LEU A 199 -10.75 10.10 9.49
N LEU A 200 -10.70 11.39 9.82
CA LEU A 200 -10.16 11.87 11.11
C LEU A 200 -11.16 11.76 12.27
N GLY A 201 -12.44 11.50 11.99
CA GLY A 201 -13.55 11.48 12.96
C GLY A 201 -13.40 10.54 14.16
N GLY A 202 -12.49 9.56 14.10
CA GLY A 202 -12.19 8.64 15.21
C GLY A 202 -10.75 8.71 15.76
N VAL A 203 -9.84 9.41 15.07
CA VAL A 203 -8.39 9.32 15.29
C VAL A 203 -7.94 9.98 16.59
N SER A 204 -8.64 11.03 17.02
CA SER A 204 -8.28 11.82 18.19
C SER A 204 -8.31 11.01 19.49
N LEU A 205 -9.25 10.07 19.64
CA LEU A 205 -9.44 9.31 20.88
C LEU A 205 -8.28 8.32 21.12
N PRO A 206 -7.90 7.44 20.17
CA PRO A 206 -6.71 6.59 20.30
C PRO A 206 -5.42 7.38 20.60
N LEU A 207 -5.22 8.54 19.97
CA LEU A 207 -4.04 9.39 20.19
C LEU A 207 -3.88 9.88 21.62
N ARG A 208 -4.98 10.05 22.37
CA ARG A 208 -4.92 10.53 23.76
C ARG A 208 -4.07 9.64 24.64
N SER A 209 -4.06 8.33 24.35
CA SER A 209 -3.26 7.35 25.10
C SER A 209 -1.79 7.29 24.67
N LYS A 210 -1.43 7.92 23.54
CA LYS A 210 -0.13 7.76 22.89
C LYS A 210 0.75 9.02 22.95
N CYS A 211 0.16 10.20 23.11
CA CYS A 211 0.92 11.46 23.12
C CYS A 211 0.23 12.58 23.92
N SER A 212 0.99 13.63 24.25
CA SER A 212 0.49 14.80 24.96
C SER A 212 -0.53 15.59 24.13
N ALA A 213 -1.30 16.47 24.76
CA ALA A 213 -2.30 17.28 24.04
C ALA A 213 -1.70 18.20 22.95
N PRO A 214 -0.56 18.90 23.17
CA PRO A 214 0.09 19.69 22.12
C PRO A 214 0.57 18.83 20.95
N GLU A 215 1.24 17.71 21.23
CA GLU A 215 1.72 16.77 20.20
C GLU A 215 0.56 16.19 19.39
N ARG A 216 -0.52 15.80 20.06
CA ARG A 216 -1.75 15.31 19.40
C ARG A 216 -2.32 16.35 18.44
N LYS A 217 -2.41 17.61 18.86
CA LYS A 217 -2.91 18.70 18.01
C LYS A 217 -2.03 18.87 16.77
N GLN A 218 -0.72 18.83 16.96
CA GLN A 218 0.24 18.93 15.85
C GLN A 218 0.12 17.73 14.89
N LEU A 219 0.10 16.51 15.41
CA LEU A 219 -0.03 15.29 14.61
C LEU A 219 -1.33 15.28 13.80
N LEU A 220 -2.46 15.64 14.40
CA LEU A 220 -3.75 15.72 13.69
C LEU A 220 -3.76 16.83 12.63
N TYR A 221 -3.16 17.98 12.90
CA TYR A 221 -3.04 19.06 11.92
C TYR A 221 -2.19 18.62 10.73
N THR A 222 -1.01 18.05 10.99
CA THR A 222 -0.12 17.55 9.94
C THR A 222 -0.77 16.41 9.14
N LEU A 223 -1.44 15.47 9.80
CA LEU A 223 -2.15 14.39 9.12
C LEU A 223 -3.27 14.94 8.22
N ARG A 224 -4.08 15.89 8.71
CA ARG A 224 -5.11 16.55 7.90
C ARG A 224 -4.50 17.19 6.65
N ALA A 225 -3.44 17.98 6.81
CA ALA A 225 -2.79 18.66 5.70
C ALA A 225 -2.27 17.66 4.66
N VAL A 226 -1.55 16.62 5.08
CA VAL A 226 -1.03 15.58 4.17
C VAL A 226 -2.15 14.88 3.39
N LEU A 227 -3.23 14.48 4.08
CA LEU A 227 -4.34 13.79 3.43
C LEU A 227 -5.13 14.70 2.47
N GLN A 228 -5.35 15.96 2.85
CA GLN A 228 -6.05 16.93 2.00
C GLN A 228 -5.26 17.22 0.73
N GLU A 229 -3.95 17.48 0.87
CA GLU A 229 -3.05 17.70 -0.26
C GLU A 229 -2.99 16.47 -1.17
N PHE A 230 -2.90 15.26 -0.60
CA PHE A 230 -2.89 14.03 -1.38
C PHE A 230 -4.18 13.88 -2.20
N LEU A 231 -5.35 13.94 -1.55
CA LEU A 231 -6.63 13.77 -2.25
C LEU A 231 -6.87 14.87 -3.28
N HIS A 232 -6.53 16.12 -2.96
CA HIS A 232 -6.68 17.23 -3.89
C HIS A 232 -5.80 17.06 -5.13
N ASN A 233 -4.53 16.67 -4.96
CA ASN A 233 -3.64 16.35 -6.08
C ASN A 233 -4.20 15.23 -6.95
N VAL A 234 -4.86 14.24 -6.36
CA VAL A 234 -5.51 13.16 -7.11
C VAL A 234 -6.74 13.67 -7.89
N GLN A 235 -7.56 14.52 -7.27
CA GLN A 235 -8.74 15.12 -7.91
C GLN A 235 -8.37 15.98 -9.12
N GLU A 236 -7.27 16.72 -9.05
CA GLU A 236 -6.91 17.72 -10.07
C GLU A 236 -5.89 17.23 -11.09
N HIS A 237 -4.93 16.39 -10.71
CA HIS A 237 -3.69 16.23 -11.48
C HIS A 237 -3.26 14.79 -11.77
N ALA A 238 -3.76 13.80 -11.03
CA ALA A 238 -3.22 12.44 -11.13
C ALA A 238 -3.67 11.70 -12.42
N TYR A 239 -4.81 12.05 -13.01
CA TYR A 239 -5.40 11.29 -14.12
C TYR A 239 -5.81 12.20 -15.29
N PRO A 240 -5.36 11.92 -16.53
CA PRO A 240 -5.62 12.77 -17.71
C PRO A 240 -7.00 12.54 -18.36
N GLN A 241 -7.77 11.55 -17.91
CA GLN A 241 -9.04 11.12 -18.51
C GLN A 241 -10.08 10.80 -17.43
N PRO A 242 -11.37 10.68 -17.80
CA PRO A 242 -12.45 10.24 -16.90
C PRO A 242 -12.36 8.74 -16.62
N GLU A 243 -11.21 8.27 -16.14
CA GLU A 243 -11.01 6.94 -15.59
C GLU A 243 -11.38 6.91 -14.10
N PRO A 244 -11.75 5.74 -13.56
CA PRO A 244 -11.79 5.55 -12.11
C PRO A 244 -10.44 5.95 -11.50
N ARG A 245 -10.50 6.62 -10.35
CA ARG A 245 -9.32 7.18 -9.67
C ARG A 245 -9.16 6.52 -8.30
N PRO A 246 -8.90 5.20 -8.29
CA PRO A 246 -8.74 4.48 -7.05
C PRO A 246 -7.48 4.98 -6.34
N VAL A 247 -7.65 5.34 -5.07
CA VAL A 247 -6.55 5.58 -4.15
C VAL A 247 -6.72 4.68 -2.95
N ALA A 248 -5.61 4.15 -2.47
CA ALA A 248 -5.58 3.35 -1.26
C ALA A 248 -4.77 4.10 -0.21
N LEU A 249 -5.32 4.19 0.99
CA LEU A 249 -4.69 4.84 2.14
C LEU A 249 -4.70 3.90 3.34
N TYR A 250 -3.71 4.05 4.20
CA TYR A 250 -3.59 3.37 5.47
C TYR A 250 -2.76 4.23 6.41
N VAL A 251 -3.23 4.44 7.63
CA VAL A 251 -2.50 5.22 8.64
C VAL A 251 -2.40 4.42 9.90
N ARG A 252 -1.18 4.36 10.43
CA ARG A 252 -0.92 3.70 11.71
C ARG A 252 -0.05 4.52 12.63
N PHE A 253 -0.09 4.21 13.91
CA PHE A 253 0.85 4.77 14.88
C PHE A 253 2.00 3.79 15.12
N ARG A 254 3.22 4.24 14.84
CA ARG A 254 4.44 3.52 15.21
C ARG A 254 4.87 4.00 16.60
N GLN A 255 4.94 3.08 17.54
CA GLN A 255 5.45 3.37 18.88
C GLN A 255 6.96 3.65 18.84
N GLY A 256 7.39 4.66 19.59
CA GLY A 256 8.79 5.02 19.79
C GLY A 256 9.38 4.42 21.07
N GLY A 257 10.61 4.81 21.39
CA GLY A 257 11.35 4.27 22.53
C GLY A 257 10.90 4.78 23.89
N VAL A 258 10.28 5.97 23.93
CA VAL A 258 9.86 6.61 25.19
C VAL A 258 8.66 5.89 25.79
N GLY A 259 8.74 5.56 27.08
CA GLY A 259 7.66 4.91 27.83
C GLY A 259 7.61 3.38 27.68
N LEU A 260 8.55 2.78 26.95
CA LEU A 260 8.69 1.32 26.89
C LEU A 260 9.38 0.75 28.13
N THR A 261 8.92 -0.42 28.57
CA THR A 261 9.66 -1.22 29.56
C THR A 261 10.98 -1.72 28.96
N PRO A 262 12.01 -2.07 29.76
CA PRO A 262 13.28 -2.57 29.23
C PRO A 262 13.14 -3.76 28.27
N VAL A 263 12.22 -4.69 28.58
CA VAL A 263 11.93 -5.85 27.73
C VAL A 263 11.26 -5.43 26.41
N ALA A 264 10.29 -4.51 26.47
CA ALA A 264 9.62 -4.00 25.27
C ALA A 264 10.56 -3.16 24.41
N LYS A 265 11.46 -2.38 25.03
CA LYS A 265 12.49 -1.59 24.35
C LYS A 265 13.47 -2.50 23.61
N ALA A 266 13.96 -3.57 24.25
CA ALA A 266 14.84 -4.53 23.59
C ALA A 266 14.17 -5.26 22.41
N ALA A 267 12.87 -5.57 22.53
CA ALA A 267 12.11 -6.14 21.42
C ALA A 267 11.95 -5.13 20.26
N CYS A 268 11.54 -3.90 20.58
CA CYS A 268 11.40 -2.81 19.62
C CYS A 268 12.73 -2.53 18.90
N GLU A 269 13.85 -2.52 19.62
CA GLU A 269 15.16 -2.29 19.02
C GLU A 269 15.54 -3.39 18.03
N ARG A 270 15.26 -4.66 18.33
CA ARG A 270 15.47 -5.77 17.39
C ARG A 270 14.60 -5.62 16.13
N ASP A 271 13.33 -5.29 16.29
CA ASP A 271 12.41 -5.08 15.16
C ASP A 271 12.87 -3.90 14.28
N LEU A 272 13.33 -2.80 14.89
CA LEU A 272 13.87 -1.64 14.18
C LEU A 272 15.18 -1.94 13.47
N GLN A 273 16.07 -2.74 14.08
CA GLN A 273 17.31 -3.18 13.44
C GLN A 273 17.02 -4.02 12.20
N GLU A 274 16.05 -4.93 12.30
CA GLU A 274 15.64 -5.77 11.16
C GLU A 274 15.01 -4.92 10.06
N GLU A 275 14.13 -3.99 10.42
CA GLU A 275 13.50 -3.10 9.46
C GLU A 275 14.49 -2.17 8.76
N GLN A 276 15.49 -1.65 9.49
CA GLN A 276 16.53 -0.78 8.93
C GLN A 276 17.33 -1.45 7.80
N LYS A 277 17.43 -2.79 7.78
CA LYS A 277 18.06 -3.53 6.67
C LYS A 277 17.32 -3.32 5.34
N HIS A 278 16.02 -3.08 5.41
CA HIS A 278 15.14 -2.87 4.26
C HIS A 278 14.74 -1.40 4.08
N CYS A 279 14.82 -0.60 5.14
CA CYS A 279 14.57 0.84 5.13
C CYS A 279 15.77 1.61 5.72
N PRO A 280 16.84 1.83 4.94
CA PRO A 280 18.06 2.50 5.43
C PRO A 280 17.83 3.93 5.92
N ARG A 281 16.74 4.57 5.50
CA ARG A 281 16.36 5.93 5.89
C ARG A 281 15.58 6.00 7.20
N LEU A 282 15.29 4.86 7.83
CA LEU A 282 14.64 4.83 9.13
C LEU A 282 15.56 5.45 10.21
N ASP A 283 15.20 6.63 10.70
CA ASP A 283 15.92 7.30 11.78
C ASP A 283 15.55 6.69 13.15
N ARG A 284 16.34 5.69 13.55
CA ARG A 284 16.15 4.99 14.83
C ARG A 284 16.38 5.90 16.03
N VAL A 285 17.33 6.84 15.95
CA VAL A 285 17.67 7.72 17.07
C VAL A 285 16.51 8.68 17.32
N TRP A 286 15.95 9.23 16.25
CA TRP A 286 14.77 10.08 16.31
C TRP A 286 13.55 9.35 16.90
N LEU A 287 13.34 8.08 16.51
CA LEU A 287 12.22 7.29 17.01
C LEU A 287 12.40 6.85 18.47
N ASP A 288 13.63 6.50 18.90
CA ASP A 288 13.92 6.14 20.29
C ASP A 288 13.70 7.31 21.26
N ALA A 289 13.96 8.54 20.79
CA ALA A 289 13.79 9.77 21.57
C ALA A 289 12.33 10.27 21.67
N ARG A 290 11.34 9.55 21.12
CA ARG A 290 9.93 9.99 21.07
C ARG A 290 8.97 8.90 21.56
N ALA A 291 7.75 9.30 21.89
CA ALA A 291 6.66 8.38 22.20
C ALA A 291 6.21 7.57 20.97
N GLY A 292 6.41 8.12 19.76
CA GLY A 292 6.10 7.48 18.49
C GLY A 292 5.83 8.49 17.38
N CYS A 293 5.29 8.00 16.28
CA CYS A 293 4.89 8.80 15.13
C CYS A 293 3.69 8.20 14.39
N LEU A 294 3.05 9.02 13.56
CA LEU A 294 2.09 8.54 12.57
C LEU A 294 2.83 8.17 11.30
N GLU A 295 2.58 6.97 10.81
CA GLU A 295 2.99 6.52 9.49
C GLU A 295 1.78 6.56 8.57
N VAL A 296 1.93 7.30 7.47
CA VAL A 296 0.88 7.50 6.48
C VAL A 296 1.34 6.83 5.21
N PHE A 297 0.61 5.79 4.80
CA PHE A 297 0.81 5.08 3.56
C PHE A 297 -0.34 5.47 2.63
N PHE A 298 -0.02 6.03 1.48
CA PHE A 298 -1.01 6.27 0.44
C PHE A 298 -0.39 5.96 -0.91
N LEU A 299 -1.23 5.50 -1.82
CA LEU A 299 -0.84 5.21 -3.18
C LEU A 299 -1.98 5.55 -4.11
N ASP A 300 -1.61 6.12 -5.25
CA ASP A 300 -2.45 6.23 -6.43
C ASP A 300 -1.70 5.63 -7.62
N ARG A 301 -2.40 5.35 -8.71
CA ARG A 301 -1.81 4.82 -9.93
C ARG A 301 -1.45 5.92 -10.94
N GLY A 302 -1.85 7.17 -10.69
CA GLY A 302 -1.83 8.27 -11.63
C GLY A 302 -0.50 8.45 -12.36
N ILE A 303 -0.50 9.30 -13.38
CA ILE A 303 0.66 9.52 -14.26
C ILE A 303 1.92 9.96 -13.51
N GLY A 304 1.79 10.35 -12.25
CA GLY A 304 2.87 10.84 -11.41
C GLY A 304 3.16 12.31 -11.69
N ILE A 305 3.63 13.00 -10.65
CA ILE A 305 3.89 14.45 -10.67
C ILE A 305 4.86 14.81 -11.81
N VAL A 306 5.93 14.04 -12.00
CA VAL A 306 6.96 14.30 -13.02
C VAL A 306 6.39 14.25 -14.44
N GLN A 307 5.56 13.25 -14.74
CA GLN A 307 4.98 13.10 -16.08
C GLN A 307 3.88 14.14 -16.33
N SER A 308 3.12 14.51 -15.29
CA SER A 308 2.16 15.62 -15.35
C SER A 308 2.85 16.93 -15.73
N TYR A 309 3.95 17.28 -15.04
CA TYR A 309 4.75 18.47 -15.38
C TYR A 309 5.33 18.42 -16.80
N ALA A 310 5.89 17.28 -17.21
CA ALA A 310 6.44 17.14 -18.56
C ALA A 310 5.36 17.30 -19.65
N THR A 311 4.14 16.81 -19.38
CA THR A 311 3.00 16.93 -20.29
C THR A 311 2.51 18.38 -20.37
N ALA A 312 2.37 19.06 -19.22
CA ALA A 312 1.99 20.46 -19.15
C ALA A 312 3.01 21.38 -19.86
N GLN A 313 4.32 21.13 -19.69
CA GLN A 313 5.36 21.88 -20.42
C GLN A 313 5.26 21.69 -21.93
N ARG A 314 5.01 20.47 -22.41
CA ARG A 314 4.83 20.20 -23.85
C ARG A 314 3.61 20.92 -24.42
N GLN A 315 2.49 20.90 -23.70
CA GLN A 315 1.26 21.59 -24.12
C GLN A 315 1.42 23.12 -24.12
N GLY A 316 2.08 23.68 -23.10
CA GLY A 316 2.40 25.11 -23.04
C GLY A 316 3.27 25.56 -24.22
N ASN A 317 4.31 24.79 -24.55
CA ASN A 317 5.18 25.08 -25.70
C ASN A 317 4.44 24.96 -27.03
N ALA A 318 3.59 23.94 -27.21
CA ALA A 318 2.78 23.78 -28.41
C ALA A 318 1.78 24.93 -28.62
N SER A 319 1.18 25.45 -27.55
CA SER A 319 0.28 26.62 -27.62
C SER A 319 1.01 27.91 -28.01
N ILE A 320 2.24 28.10 -27.54
CA ILE A 320 3.08 29.25 -27.93
C ILE A 320 3.43 29.18 -29.43
N ASP A 321 3.80 28.00 -29.92
CA ASP A 321 4.14 27.80 -31.33
C ASP A 321 2.92 27.91 -32.26
N ALA A 322 1.74 27.46 -31.81
CA ALA A 322 0.49 27.67 -32.52
C ALA A 322 0.13 29.16 -32.64
N ASN A 323 0.30 29.95 -31.57
CA ASN A 323 0.08 31.40 -31.59
C ASN A 323 1.09 32.16 -32.47
N LYS A 324 2.34 31.70 -32.55
CA LYS A 324 3.34 32.26 -33.49
C LYS A 324 2.98 31.99 -34.95
N ARG A 325 2.39 30.82 -35.24
CA ARG A 325 1.99 30.44 -36.60
C ARG A 325 0.68 31.10 -37.05
N SER A 326 -0.24 31.38 -36.13
CA SER A 326 -1.51 32.05 -36.44
C SER A 326 -1.39 33.57 -36.57
N ASN A 327 -0.24 34.17 -36.18
CA ASN A 327 -0.01 35.61 -36.29
C ASN A 327 1.34 35.98 -36.94
N PRO A 328 1.56 35.65 -38.23
CA PRO A 328 2.84 35.91 -38.92
C PRO A 328 3.13 37.40 -39.22
N GLN A 329 2.19 38.33 -38.94
CA GLN A 329 2.29 39.76 -39.28
C GLN A 329 2.39 40.71 -38.08
N GLY A 330 2.62 40.21 -36.86
CA GLY A 330 2.72 41.02 -35.64
C GLY A 330 4.00 41.87 -35.54
N ASN A 331 3.94 43.10 -36.07
CA ASN A 331 4.68 44.31 -35.67
C ASN A 331 6.21 44.22 -35.42
N ARG A 332 6.98 44.52 -36.47
CA ARG A 332 8.28 45.19 -36.32
C ARG A 332 8.05 46.61 -35.78
N ILE A 333 7.99 46.76 -34.45
CA ILE A 333 8.17 48.07 -33.82
C ILE A 333 9.65 48.45 -34.00
N LYS A 334 9.92 49.33 -34.96
CA LYS A 334 11.21 50.04 -35.06
C LYS A 334 11.28 50.97 -33.85
N ARG A 335 12.23 50.72 -32.94
CA ARG A 335 12.65 51.71 -31.94
C ARG A 335 13.50 52.75 -32.66
N CYS A 336 13.07 54.01 -32.60
CA CYS A 336 13.94 55.17 -32.84
C CYS A 336 14.80 55.42 -31.61
#